data_AF-A0A7I7JI20-F1
#
_entry.id   AF-A0A7I7JI20-F1
#
_cell.length_a   1.000
_cell.length_b   1.000
_cell.length_c   1.000
_cell.angle_alpha   90.00
_cell.angle_beta   90.00
_cell.angle_gamma   90.00
#
_symmetry.space_group_name_H-M   'P 1'
#
loop_
_entity.id
_entity.type
_entity.pdbx_description
1 polymer ?
#
loop_
_entity_poly.entity_id
_entity_poly.type
_entity_poly.pdbx_seq_one_letter_code
_entity_poly.pdbx_strand_id
1 'polypeptide(L)'
;MTPEAQAEIDGIHAALTAATAYHDGNMGALQAILTMHRTDALPLVFGLLGAFDSLLRSVPGEPHEILQILRNVVLRTEAGGGR
;
A
#
# COMPACT_ATOMS: atom_id res chain seq x y z
N MET A 1 15.76 -12.57 5.76
CA MET A 1 14.37 -12.29 5.35
C MET A 1 13.86 -13.49 4.58
N THR A 2 12.71 -14.03 4.96
CA THR A 2 12.11 -15.19 4.26
C THR A 2 11.35 -14.73 3.02
N PRO A 3 11.08 -15.61 2.04
CA PRO A 3 10.26 -15.27 0.87
C PRO A 3 8.87 -14.73 1.22
N GLU A 4 8.25 -15.24 2.28
CA GLU A 4 6.93 -14.80 2.75
C GLU A 4 6.98 -13.37 3.30
N ALA A 5 8.01 -13.04 4.10
CA ALA A 5 8.20 -11.69 4.62
C ALA A 5 8.46 -10.67 3.49
N GLN A 6 9.15 -11.08 2.43
CA GLN A 6 9.35 -10.24 1.25
C GLN A 6 8.02 -10.01 0.50
N ALA A 7 7.20 -11.06 0.33
CA ALA A 7 5.90 -10.94 -0.33
C ALA A 7 4.92 -10.04 0.46
N GLU A 8 4.97 -10.08 1.79
CA GLU A 8 4.20 -9.17 2.65
C GLU A 8 4.62 -7.70 2.46
N ILE A 9 5.94 -7.44 2.48
CA ILE A 9 6.50 -6.10 2.24
C ILE A 9 6.07 -5.58 0.87
N ASP A 10 6.25 -6.39 -0.18
CA ASP A 10 5.86 -6.03 -1.55
C ASP A 10 4.36 -5.74 -1.64
N GLY A 11 3.52 -6.54 -0.96
CA GLY A 11 2.08 -6.33 -0.89
C GLY A 11 1.67 -5.02 -0.19
N ILE A 12 2.40 -4.62 0.86
CA ILE A 12 2.17 -3.34 1.56
C ILE A 12 2.51 -2.16 0.65
N HIS A 13 3.68 -2.18 -0.02
CA HIS A 13 4.07 -1.15 -0.97
C HIS A 13 3.10 -1.05 -2.15
N ALA A 14 2.67 -2.20 -2.66
CA ALA A 14 1.69 -2.28 -3.73
C ALA A 14 0.35 -1.65 -3.32
N ALA A 15 -0.16 -1.97 -2.13
CA ALA A 15 -1.41 -1.40 -1.63
C ALA A 15 -1.34 0.13 -1.47
N LEU A 16 -0.23 0.66 -0.94
CA LEU A 16 -0.03 2.10 -0.81
C LEU A 16 0.06 2.80 -2.17
N THR A 17 0.73 2.18 -3.13
CA THR A 17 0.87 2.71 -4.49
C THR A 17 -0.47 2.67 -5.23
N ALA A 18 -1.24 1.59 -5.06
CA ALA A 18 -2.59 1.46 -5.61
C ALA A 18 -3.56 2.49 -5.00
N ALA A 19 -3.51 2.70 -3.68
CA ALA A 19 -4.31 3.73 -3.02
C ALA A 19 -3.97 5.13 -3.54
N THR A 20 -2.68 5.44 -3.68
CA THR A 20 -2.24 6.72 -4.25
C THR A 20 -2.75 6.90 -5.68
N ALA A 21 -2.57 5.88 -6.52
CA ALA A 21 -3.03 5.90 -7.91
C ALA A 21 -4.56 6.07 -8.02
N TYR A 22 -5.33 5.44 -7.14
CA TYR A 22 -6.79 5.60 -7.08
C TYR A 22 -7.18 7.05 -6.75
N HIS A 23 -6.55 7.65 -5.73
CA HIS A 23 -6.80 9.04 -5.36
C HIS A 23 -6.36 10.06 -6.42
N ASP A 24 -5.31 9.75 -7.17
CA ASP A 24 -4.86 10.55 -8.32
C ASP A 24 -5.74 10.40 -9.56
N GLY A 25 -6.74 9.50 -9.54
CA GLY A 25 -7.52 9.15 -10.73
C GLY A 25 -6.71 8.38 -11.79
N ASN A 26 -5.52 7.89 -11.45
CA ASN A 26 -4.64 7.14 -12.35
C ASN A 26 -5.05 5.66 -12.40
N MET A 27 -6.18 5.40 -13.09
CA MET A 27 -6.74 4.05 -13.22
C MET A 27 -5.83 3.08 -13.96
N GLY A 28 -4.96 3.57 -14.84
CA GLY A 28 -3.97 2.75 -15.55
C GLY A 28 -2.93 2.16 -14.60
N ALA A 29 -2.36 2.99 -13.71
CA ALA A 29 -1.43 2.53 -12.69
C ALA A 29 -2.11 1.58 -11.69
N LEU A 30 -3.34 1.88 -11.27
CA LEU A 30 -4.11 1.00 -10.39
C LEU A 30 -4.30 -0.39 -11.02
N GLN A 31 -4.76 -0.47 -12.27
CA GLN A 31 -4.94 -1.75 -12.96
C GLN A 31 -3.63 -2.52 -13.13
N ALA A 32 -2.52 -1.83 -13.42
CA ALA A 32 -1.21 -2.46 -13.54
C ALA A 32 -0.78 -3.13 -12.22
N ILE A 33 -0.95 -2.45 -11.09
CA ILE A 33 -0.59 -2.97 -9.75
C ILE A 33 -1.46 -4.18 -9.39
N LEU A 34 -2.77 -4.08 -9.61
CA LEU A 34 -3.69 -5.20 -9.33
C LEU A 34 -3.40 -6.42 -10.22
N THR A 35 -2.97 -6.18 -11.47
CA THR A 35 -2.57 -7.27 -12.38
C THR A 35 -1.26 -7.92 -11.95
N MET A 36 -0.27 -7.11 -11.56
CA MET A 36 1.06 -7.59 -11.13
C MET A 36 0.99 -8.47 -9.88
N HIS A 37 0.05 -8.21 -8.97
CA HIS A 37 -0.08 -8.96 -7.72
C HIS A 37 -1.24 -9.97 -7.70
N ARG A 38 -1.79 -10.30 -8.87
CA ARG A 38 -2.98 -11.15 -9.02
C ARG A 38 -2.87 -12.55 -8.40
N THR A 39 -1.67 -13.12 -8.32
CA THR A 39 -1.45 -14.51 -7.87
C THR A 39 -1.13 -14.63 -6.39
N ASP A 40 -0.25 -13.79 -5.85
CA ASP A 40 0.41 -14.09 -4.56
C ASP A 40 0.06 -13.11 -3.44
N ALA A 41 -0.30 -11.86 -3.76
CA ALA A 41 -0.55 -10.81 -2.76
C ALA A 41 -1.91 -10.12 -2.92
N LEU A 42 -2.76 -10.55 -3.86
CA LEU A 42 -4.02 -9.89 -4.18
C LEU A 42 -4.96 -9.73 -2.96
N PRO A 43 -5.17 -10.74 -2.10
CA PRO A 43 -6.02 -10.59 -0.91
C PRO A 43 -5.47 -9.57 0.08
N LEU A 44 -4.15 -9.55 0.29
CA LEU A 44 -3.49 -8.57 1.15
C LEU A 44 -3.64 -7.15 0.59
N VAL A 45 -3.39 -6.97 -0.71
CA VAL A 45 -3.53 -5.68 -1.39
C VAL A 45 -4.96 -5.15 -1.29
N PHE A 46 -5.98 -5.97 -1.56
CA PHE A 46 -7.38 -5.55 -1.40
C PHE A 46 -7.77 -5.26 0.05
N GLY A 47 -7.32 -6.08 1.00
CA GLY A 47 -7.57 -5.85 2.42
C GLY A 47 -7.00 -4.51 2.89
N LEU A 48 -5.75 -4.22 2.51
CA LEU A 48 -5.08 -2.96 2.82
C LEU A 48 -5.72 -1.77 2.09
N LEU A 49 -6.13 -1.92 0.83
CA LEU A 49 -6.87 -0.87 0.12
C LEU A 49 -8.17 -0.49 0.85
N GLY A 50 -8.94 -1.47 1.32
CA GLY A 50 -10.13 -1.20 2.13
C GLY A 50 -9.81 -0.52 3.46
N ALA A 51 -8.73 -0.92 4.12
CA ALA A 51 -8.26 -0.29 5.36
C ALA A 51 -7.82 1.17 5.12
N PHE A 52 -7.10 1.45 4.04
CA PHE A 52 -6.68 2.80 3.67
C PHE A 52 -7.86 3.69 3.32
N ASP A 53 -8.80 3.21 2.50
CA ASP A 53 -10.02 3.96 2.18
C ASP A 53 -10.84 4.29 3.44
N SER A 54 -10.99 3.33 4.36
CA SER A 54 -11.63 3.60 5.66
C SER A 54 -10.87 4.64 6.49
N LEU A 55 -9.53 4.58 6.52
CA LEU A 55 -8.69 5.53 7.24
C LEU A 55 -8.85 6.95 6.67
N LEU A 56 -8.78 7.07 5.35
CA LEU A 56 -8.86 8.35 4.63
C LEU A 56 -10.22 9.02 4.80
N ARG A 57 -11.29 8.24 5.01
CA ARG A 57 -12.61 8.77 5.35
C ARG A 57 -12.78 9.14 6.83
N SER A 58 -11.92 8.63 7.71
CA SER A 58 -12.05 8.79 9.17
C SER A 58 -11.07 9.80 9.77
N VAL A 59 -9.95 10.04 9.10
CA VAL A 59 -8.90 10.97 9.55
C VAL A 59 -9.07 12.31 8.85
N PRO A 60 -9.19 13.42 9.58
CA PRO A 60 -9.19 14.75 8.97
C PRO A 60 -7.80 15.06 8.40
N GLY A 61 -7.74 15.44 7.12
CA GLY A 61 -6.51 15.80 6.43
C GLY A 61 -6.59 15.54 4.93
N GLU A 62 -5.56 15.98 4.20
CA GLU A 62 -5.44 15.70 2.77
C GLU A 62 -5.04 14.23 2.55
N PRO A 63 -5.77 13.48 1.68
CA PRO A 63 -5.49 12.05 1.48
C PRO A 63 -4.05 11.74 1.10
N HIS A 64 -3.44 12.59 0.27
CA HIS A 64 -2.04 12.47 -0.12
C HIS A 64 -1.09 12.56 1.06
N GLU A 65 -1.32 13.47 1.98
CA GLU A 65 -0.46 13.63 3.17
C GLU A 65 -0.54 12.38 4.04
N ILE A 66 -1.75 11.87 4.26
CA ILE A 66 -1.97 10.65 5.05
C ILE A 66 -1.26 9.45 4.40
N LEU A 67 -1.42 9.26 3.09
CA LEU A 67 -0.74 8.19 2.36
C LEU A 67 0.78 8.33 2.36
N GLN A 68 1.32 9.55 2.29
CA GLN A 68 2.77 9.79 2.40
C GLN A 68 3.30 9.51 3.81
N ILE A 69 2.54 9.84 4.85
CA ILE A 69 2.89 9.47 6.23
C ILE A 69 2.97 7.95 6.37
N LEU A 70 1.97 7.23 5.87
CA LEU A 70 1.97 5.75 5.91
C LEU A 70 3.16 5.17 5.15
N ARG A 71 3.48 5.69 3.96
CA ARG A 71 4.66 5.27 3.19
C ARG A 71 5.96 5.49 3.98
N ASN A 72 6.10 6.63 4.65
CA ASN A 72 7.26 6.92 5.48
C ASN A 72 7.36 5.98 6.70
N VAL A 73 6.24 5.60 7.30
CA VAL A 73 6.20 4.62 8.40
C VAL A 73 6.70 3.25 7.93
N VAL A 74 6.24 2.79 6.77
CA VAL A 74 6.70 1.53 6.17
C VAL A 74 8.21 1.56 5.94
N LEU A 75 8.72 2.59 5.26
CA LEU A 75 10.15 2.73 4.97
C LEU A 75 11.02 2.79 6.25
N ARG A 76 10.55 3.47 7.30
CA ARG A 76 11.26 3.52 8.58
C ARG A 76 11.25 2.18 9.31
N THR A 77 10.15 1.44 9.22
CA THR A 77 10.01 0.13 9.85
C THR A 77 10.95 -0.88 9.20
N GLU A 78 11.06 -0.85 7.87
CA GLU A 78 12.01 -1.67 7.10
C GLU A 78 13.47 -1.32 7.42
N ALA A 79 13.78 -0.02 7.50
CA ALA A 79 15.13 0.44 7.86
C ALA A 79 15.52 0.11 9.32
N GLY A 80 14.54 0.07 10.24
CA GLY A 80 14.74 -0.23 11.65
C GLY A 80 14.76 -1.72 12.01
N GLY A 81 14.10 -2.56 11.21
CA GLY A 81 13.99 -4.01 11.41
C GLY A 81 15.18 -4.85 10.96
N GLY A 82 16.23 -4.22 10.42
CA GLY A 82 17.47 -4.88 9.99
C GLY A 82 18.51 -5.14 11.10
N ARG A 83 18.11 -5.18 12.37
CA ARG A 83 19.00 -5.41 13.52
C ARG A 83 18.65 -6.68 14.27
#